data_AF-A0A6A2JHT1-F1
#
_entry.id   AF-A0A6A2JHT1-F1
#
_cell.length_a   1.000
_cell.length_b   1.000
_cell.length_c   1.000
_cell.angle_alpha   90.00
_cell.angle_beta   90.00
_cell.angle_gamma   90.00
#
_symmetry.space_group_name_H-M   'P 1'
#
loop_
_entity.id
_entity.type
_entity.pdbx_description
1 polymer ?
#
loop_
_entity_poly.entity_id
_entity_poly.type
_entity_poly.pdbx_seq_one_letter_code
_entity_poly.pdbx_strand_id
1 'polypeptide(L)'
;MEKSIRKIGQNGVHIEYLTCPQIKLNKYKDATMLSLCHIKGNSMDFILDMPELQDIRMYGCEFKDHTALSKLTHLKKLFINTILSKDEQTFNYIAKISNLEELAIGYVSKFLKFPNLSNLHKLHKILIFHCKNLVDIKEIANIPSLYEFDIDCYLFKPIDLEFIMQIDGIQRVAAQFGSKRLNEEFKSLLMKYNL
;
A
#
# COMPACT_ATOMS: atom_id res chain seq x y z
N MET A 1 -29.67 -3.65 12.00
CA MET A 1 -28.64 -2.61 11.79
C MET A 1 -27.21 -3.11 12.10
N GLU A 2 -26.94 -4.42 12.13
CA GLU A 2 -25.59 -4.99 12.37
C GLU A 2 -24.88 -5.47 11.07
N LYS A 3 -25.46 -5.24 9.89
CA LYS A 3 -24.97 -5.86 8.63
C LYS A 3 -23.65 -5.30 8.10
N SER A 4 -23.14 -4.22 8.68
CA SER A 4 -21.97 -3.50 8.16
C SER A 4 -20.64 -3.89 8.80
N ILE A 5 -20.62 -4.70 9.87
CA ILE A 5 -19.40 -5.20 10.50
C ILE A 5 -19.51 -6.71 10.69
N ARG A 6 -18.57 -7.49 10.16
CA ARG A 6 -18.54 -8.95 10.31
C ARG A 6 -17.13 -9.46 10.55
N LYS A 7 -17.00 -10.60 11.25
CA LYS A 7 -15.72 -11.32 11.31
C LYS A 7 -15.44 -12.00 9.96
N ILE A 8 -14.17 -12.05 9.58
CA ILE A 8 -13.70 -12.76 8.39
C ILE A 8 -12.41 -13.54 8.74
N GLY A 9 -12.32 -14.78 8.24
CA GLY A 9 -11.21 -15.66 8.60
C GLY A 9 -11.11 -15.91 10.11
N GLN A 10 -9.91 -16.30 10.58
CA GLN A 10 -9.69 -16.57 12.00
C GLN A 10 -9.63 -15.29 12.85
N ASN A 11 -8.91 -14.27 12.40
CA ASN A 11 -8.62 -13.05 13.19
C ASN A 11 -8.93 -11.73 12.44
N GLY A 12 -9.84 -11.76 11.46
CA GLY A 12 -10.16 -10.58 10.65
C GLY A 12 -11.52 -9.96 10.97
N VAL A 13 -11.63 -8.67 10.72
CA VAL A 13 -12.88 -7.90 10.74
C VAL A 13 -13.06 -7.22 9.40
N HIS A 14 -14.27 -7.25 8.86
CA HIS A 14 -14.64 -6.52 7.67
C HIS A 14 -15.72 -5.51 7.98
N ILE A 15 -15.56 -4.30 7.43
CA ILE A 15 -16.48 -3.19 7.58
C ILE A 15 -16.83 -2.64 6.20
N GLU A 16 -18.12 -2.41 5.94
CA GLU A 16 -18.56 -1.83 4.68
C GLU A 16 -19.65 -0.77 4.83
N TYR A 17 -19.57 0.28 3.99
CA TYR A 17 -20.59 1.32 3.81
C TYR A 17 -21.01 2.08 5.08
N LEU A 18 -20.14 2.19 6.09
CA LEU A 18 -20.37 3.03 7.26
C LEU A 18 -19.80 4.44 7.05
N THR A 19 -20.57 5.46 7.40
CA THR A 19 -20.11 6.85 7.52
C THR A 19 -19.63 7.12 8.95
N CYS A 20 -18.40 7.65 9.11
CA CYS A 20 -17.80 7.91 10.42
C CYS A 20 -18.48 9.10 11.12
N PRO A 21 -19.14 8.87 12.27
CA PRO A 21 -18.42 9.00 13.53
C PRO A 21 -18.70 7.92 14.61
N GLN A 22 -19.31 6.77 14.30
CA GLN A 22 -19.76 5.80 15.33
C GLN A 22 -19.27 4.36 15.17
N ILE A 23 -18.17 4.12 14.44
CA ILE A 23 -17.60 2.77 14.40
C ILE A 23 -16.90 2.52 15.74
N LYS A 24 -17.45 1.60 16.55
CA LYS A 24 -16.82 1.10 17.77
C LYS A 24 -16.34 -0.33 17.52
N LEU A 25 -15.03 -0.57 17.63
CA LEU A 25 -14.41 -1.87 17.35
C LEU A 25 -13.84 -2.56 18.58
N ASN A 26 -14.08 -2.03 19.79
CA ASN A 26 -13.61 -2.61 21.06
C ASN A 26 -13.94 -4.11 21.24
N LYS A 27 -15.05 -4.59 20.67
CA LYS A 27 -15.42 -6.03 20.68
C LYS A 27 -14.43 -6.90 19.88
N TYR A 28 -13.64 -6.30 19.00
CA TYR A 28 -12.69 -6.94 18.11
C TYR A 28 -11.23 -6.55 18.42
N LYS A 29 -10.94 -6.11 19.65
CA LYS A 29 -9.62 -5.64 20.07
C LYS A 29 -8.46 -6.60 19.80
N ASP A 30 -8.73 -7.91 19.79
CA ASP A 30 -7.75 -8.98 19.57
C ASP A 30 -7.60 -9.39 18.09
N ALA A 31 -8.38 -8.77 17.18
CA ALA A 31 -8.28 -9.06 15.76
C ALA A 31 -7.04 -8.40 15.14
N THR A 32 -6.37 -9.14 14.26
CA THR A 32 -5.09 -8.72 13.66
C THR A 32 -5.25 -8.22 12.23
N MET A 33 -6.43 -8.38 11.63
CA MET A 33 -6.71 -7.88 10.28
C MET A 33 -8.01 -7.07 10.23
N LEU A 34 -7.97 -5.94 9.54
CA LEU A 34 -9.12 -5.08 9.28
C LEU A 34 -9.26 -4.80 7.78
N SER A 35 -10.40 -5.18 7.22
CA SER A 35 -10.81 -4.85 5.87
C SER A 35 -11.88 -3.76 5.91
N LEU A 36 -11.62 -2.64 5.24
CA LEU A 36 -12.53 -1.50 5.11
C LEU A 36 -12.98 -1.38 3.66
N CYS A 37 -14.28 -1.27 3.43
CA CYS A 37 -14.88 -1.15 2.11
C CYS A 37 -15.80 0.06 2.03
N HIS A 38 -15.52 0.98 1.13
CA HIS A 38 -16.33 2.19 0.88
C HIS A 38 -16.58 3.05 2.14
N ILE A 39 -15.55 3.19 2.99
CA ILE A 39 -15.62 4.00 4.20
C ILE A 39 -15.07 5.40 3.94
N LYS A 40 -15.81 6.43 4.36
CA LYS A 40 -15.39 7.82 4.29
C LYS A 40 -15.47 8.49 5.65
N GLY A 41 -14.50 9.34 5.96
CA GLY A 41 -14.48 10.06 7.23
C GLY A 41 -13.42 11.15 7.30
N ASN A 42 -13.50 12.01 8.31
CA ASN A 42 -12.42 12.96 8.58
C ASN A 42 -11.19 12.26 9.17
N SER A 43 -11.39 11.21 9.98
CA SER A 43 -10.32 10.48 10.69
C SER A 43 -10.64 8.97 10.71
N MET A 44 -9.59 8.17 10.91
CA MET A 44 -9.63 6.72 11.13
C MET A 44 -9.43 6.31 12.60
N ASP A 45 -9.60 7.20 13.58
CA ASP A 45 -9.27 6.92 14.99
C ASP A 45 -9.97 5.70 15.59
N PHE A 46 -11.08 5.25 15.02
CA PHE A 46 -11.77 4.01 15.45
C PHE A 46 -10.88 2.76 15.34
N ILE A 47 -9.82 2.76 14.53
CA ILE A 47 -8.88 1.64 14.45
C ILE A 47 -8.06 1.48 15.74
N LEU A 48 -8.00 2.51 16.58
CA LEU A 48 -7.27 2.48 17.87
C LEU A 48 -7.96 1.57 18.89
N ASP A 49 -9.23 1.21 18.67
CA ASP A 49 -9.93 0.17 19.45
C ASP A 49 -9.34 -1.24 19.21
N MET A 50 -8.45 -1.42 18.22
CA MET A 50 -7.86 -2.70 17.80
C MET A 50 -6.32 -2.65 17.87
N PRO A 51 -5.73 -2.67 19.08
CA PRO A 51 -4.28 -2.46 19.29
C PRO A 51 -3.39 -3.57 18.70
N GLU A 52 -3.95 -4.75 18.42
CA GLU A 52 -3.24 -5.90 17.84
C GLU A 52 -3.27 -5.93 16.30
N LEU A 53 -3.76 -4.87 15.65
CA LEU A 53 -3.82 -4.81 14.18
C LEU A 53 -2.45 -4.89 13.52
N GLN A 54 -2.33 -5.83 12.59
CA GLN A 54 -1.14 -6.10 11.79
C GLN A 54 -1.35 -5.87 10.30
N ASP A 55 -2.58 -6.03 9.80
CA ASP A 55 -2.93 -5.92 8.38
C ASP A 55 -4.18 -5.04 8.21
N ILE A 56 -4.05 -3.93 7.50
CA ILE A 56 -5.17 -3.07 7.12
C ILE A 56 -5.33 -3.07 5.61
N ARG A 57 -6.54 -3.37 5.15
CA ARG A 57 -6.90 -3.40 3.73
C ARG A 57 -8.06 -2.46 3.44
N MET A 58 -7.81 -1.43 2.66
CA MET A 58 -8.77 -0.41 2.29
C MET A 58 -9.21 -0.58 0.84
N TYR A 59 -10.51 -0.62 0.61
CA TYR A 59 -11.14 -0.72 -0.70
C TYR A 59 -12.09 0.46 -0.87
N GLY A 60 -11.81 1.39 -1.78
CA GLY A 60 -12.71 2.53 -2.03
C GLY A 60 -12.86 3.48 -0.83
N CYS A 61 -11.86 3.56 0.05
CA CYS A 61 -11.91 4.38 1.26
C CYS A 61 -11.31 5.78 1.05
N GLU A 62 -11.78 6.75 1.83
CA GLU A 62 -11.33 8.14 1.74
C GLU A 62 -11.33 8.79 3.13
N PHE A 63 -10.13 9.12 3.63
CA PHE A 63 -9.92 9.77 4.92
C PHE A 63 -9.05 11.01 4.78
N LYS A 64 -9.31 12.05 5.58
CA LYS A 64 -8.47 13.26 5.59
C LYS A 64 -7.26 13.10 6.53
N ASP A 65 -7.50 12.52 7.70
CA ASP A 65 -6.49 12.27 8.72
C ASP A 65 -6.18 10.77 8.86
N HIS A 66 -4.91 10.43 8.69
CA HIS A 66 -4.36 9.07 8.76
C HIS A 66 -3.44 8.88 9.98
N THR A 67 -3.37 9.84 10.90
CA THR A 67 -2.47 9.84 12.07
C THR A 67 -2.68 8.63 12.98
N ALA A 68 -3.88 8.05 12.99
CA ALA A 68 -4.15 6.81 13.74
C ALA A 68 -3.26 5.64 13.29
N LEU A 69 -2.89 5.56 12.00
CA LEU A 69 -2.05 4.47 11.47
C LEU A 69 -0.67 4.42 12.13
N SER A 70 -0.05 5.57 12.41
CA SER A 70 1.28 5.61 13.05
C SER A 70 1.26 5.25 14.53
N LYS A 71 0.07 5.20 15.15
CA LYS A 71 -0.10 4.77 16.55
C LYS A 71 -0.21 3.24 16.68
N LEU A 72 -0.47 2.51 15.59
CA LEU A 72 -0.57 1.05 15.60
C LEU A 72 0.83 0.43 15.57
N THR A 73 1.34 0.04 16.74
CA THR A 73 2.70 -0.49 16.91
C THR A 73 2.92 -1.86 16.27
N HIS A 74 1.86 -2.60 15.98
CA HIS A 74 1.93 -3.92 15.35
C HIS A 74 1.62 -3.91 13.84
N LEU A 75 1.31 -2.74 13.26
CA LEU A 75 0.92 -2.64 11.85
C LEU A 75 2.10 -2.94 10.94
N LYS A 76 1.98 -4.03 10.17
CA LYS A 76 3.00 -4.56 9.26
C LYS A 76 2.59 -4.49 7.79
N LYS A 77 1.29 -4.57 7.50
CA LYS A 77 0.78 -4.62 6.13
C LYS A 77 -0.26 -3.54 5.90
N LEU A 78 -0.07 -2.78 4.83
CA LEU A 78 -1.02 -1.77 4.39
C LEU A 78 -1.35 -2.00 2.92
N PHE A 79 -2.61 -2.29 2.66
CA PHE A 79 -3.15 -2.47 1.32
C PHE A 79 -4.17 -1.37 1.03
N ILE A 80 -3.93 -0.58 0.00
CA ILE A 80 -4.80 0.51 -0.45
C ILE A 80 -5.24 0.21 -1.87
N ASN A 81 -6.52 -0.01 -2.07
CA ASN A 81 -7.10 -0.27 -3.38
C ASN A 81 -8.26 0.68 -3.62
N THR A 82 -8.22 1.37 -4.75
CA THR A 82 -9.27 2.29 -5.20
C THR A 82 -9.42 3.49 -4.26
N ILE A 83 -8.99 4.66 -4.73
CA ILE A 83 -9.36 5.95 -4.14
C ILE A 83 -10.06 6.78 -5.22
N LEU A 84 -11.31 7.16 -4.96
CA LEU A 84 -12.17 7.89 -5.91
C LEU A 84 -12.08 9.41 -5.74
N SER A 85 -11.10 9.89 -4.98
CA SER A 85 -10.91 11.32 -4.75
C SER A 85 -10.48 12.04 -6.02
N LYS A 86 -10.86 13.33 -6.13
CA LYS A 86 -10.39 14.22 -7.20
C LYS A 86 -9.04 14.85 -6.87
N ASP A 87 -8.67 14.83 -5.60
CA ASP A 87 -7.46 15.45 -5.06
C ASP A 87 -6.25 14.54 -5.22
N GLU A 88 -5.08 15.13 -5.34
CA GLU A 88 -3.80 14.40 -5.37
C GLU A 88 -3.61 13.56 -4.11
N GLN A 89 -3.14 12.33 -4.30
CA GLN A 89 -2.85 11.38 -3.23
C GLN A 89 -1.33 11.23 -3.10
N THR A 90 -0.76 11.94 -2.11
CA THR A 90 0.71 11.96 -1.89
C THR A 90 1.21 10.81 -1.03
N PHE A 91 0.34 10.20 -0.20
CA PHE A 91 0.69 9.12 0.72
C PHE A 91 1.83 9.39 1.71
N ASN A 92 2.21 10.66 1.93
CA ASN A 92 3.31 11.03 2.84
C ASN A 92 3.11 10.56 4.29
N TYR A 93 1.88 10.27 4.70
CA TYR A 93 1.59 9.72 6.03
C TYR A 93 2.17 8.32 6.23
N ILE A 94 2.43 7.55 5.16
CA ILE A 94 2.98 6.19 5.23
C ILE A 94 4.38 6.20 5.85
N ALA A 95 5.16 7.26 5.63
CA ALA A 95 6.48 7.45 6.25
C ALA A 95 6.40 7.44 7.79
N LYS A 96 5.23 7.62 8.42
CA LYS A 96 5.07 7.57 9.88
C LYS A 96 4.79 6.17 10.43
N ILE A 97 4.68 5.14 9.58
CA ILE A 97 4.34 3.77 9.98
C ILE A 97 5.64 2.95 10.09
N SER A 98 6.42 3.19 11.14
CA SER A 98 7.79 2.65 11.29
C SER A 98 7.90 1.12 11.31
N ASN A 99 6.81 0.41 11.60
CA ASN A 99 6.76 -1.05 11.63
C ASN A 99 6.29 -1.70 10.31
N LEU A 100 6.01 -0.90 9.28
CA LEU A 100 5.50 -1.39 8.01
C LEU A 100 6.52 -2.29 7.31
N GLU A 101 6.08 -3.48 6.91
CA GLU A 101 6.84 -4.53 6.25
C GLU A 101 6.43 -4.67 4.77
N GLU A 102 5.12 -4.53 4.49
CA GLU A 102 4.53 -4.70 3.16
C GLU A 102 3.58 -3.55 2.82
N LEU A 103 3.77 -2.96 1.64
CA LEU A 103 2.91 -1.91 1.10
C LEU A 103 2.35 -2.31 -0.26
N ALA A 104 1.04 -2.18 -0.43
CA ALA A 104 0.40 -2.36 -1.72
C ALA A 104 -0.54 -1.17 -2.01
N ILE A 105 -0.38 -0.55 -3.17
CA ILE A 105 -1.23 0.57 -3.61
C ILE A 105 -1.71 0.28 -5.03
N GLY A 106 -3.03 0.33 -5.24
CA GLY A 106 -3.57 0.17 -6.58
C GLY A 106 -4.88 0.86 -6.85
N TYR A 107 -5.17 1.02 -8.14
CA TYR A 107 -6.35 1.73 -8.65
C TYR A 107 -6.50 3.17 -8.09
N VAL A 108 -5.37 3.89 -7.92
CA VAL A 108 -5.37 5.30 -7.50
C VAL A 108 -4.97 6.19 -8.66
N SER A 109 -5.95 6.86 -9.28
CA SER A 109 -5.70 7.71 -10.46
C SER A 109 -5.01 9.03 -10.12
N LYS A 110 -5.13 9.50 -8.88
CA LYS A 110 -4.52 10.75 -8.40
C LYS A 110 -3.20 10.55 -7.68
N PHE A 111 -2.57 9.39 -7.85
CA PHE A 111 -1.23 9.08 -7.35
C PHE A 111 -0.21 9.39 -8.44
N LEU A 112 0.50 10.52 -8.32
CA LEU A 112 1.39 11.03 -9.37
C LEU A 112 2.87 10.74 -9.09
N LYS A 113 3.26 10.80 -7.80
CA LYS A 113 4.62 10.61 -7.32
C LYS A 113 4.64 9.72 -6.08
N PHE A 114 5.52 8.73 -6.07
CA PHE A 114 5.76 7.86 -4.92
C PHE A 114 6.39 8.66 -3.76
N PRO A 115 5.89 8.50 -2.51
CA PRO A 115 6.40 9.23 -1.35
C PRO A 115 7.83 8.80 -0.99
N ASN A 116 8.57 9.68 -0.32
CA ASN A 116 9.83 9.30 0.31
C ASN A 116 9.55 8.45 1.56
N LEU A 117 10.01 7.19 1.53
CA LEU A 117 9.86 6.21 2.61
C LEU A 117 11.22 5.74 3.16
N SER A 118 12.26 6.57 3.04
CA SER A 118 13.64 6.24 3.43
C SER A 118 13.83 5.86 4.89
N ASN A 119 12.91 6.26 5.76
CA ASN A 119 12.92 5.96 7.17
C ASN A 119 12.21 4.63 7.53
N LEU A 120 11.65 3.91 6.56
CA LEU A 120 10.97 2.64 6.79
C LEU A 120 11.93 1.45 6.65
N HIS A 121 12.72 1.21 7.70
CA HIS A 121 13.77 0.17 7.74
C HIS A 121 13.28 -1.29 7.79
N LYS A 122 11.96 -1.51 7.85
CA LYS A 122 11.36 -2.85 7.81
C LYS A 122 10.60 -3.12 6.51
N LEU A 123 10.37 -2.08 5.70
CA LEU A 123 9.61 -2.17 4.47
C LEU A 123 10.43 -2.92 3.42
N HIS A 124 10.04 -4.16 3.16
CA HIS A 124 10.79 -5.05 2.28
C HIS A 124 10.00 -5.46 1.04
N LYS A 125 8.68 -5.21 1.00
CA LYS A 125 7.84 -5.52 -0.15
C LYS A 125 6.96 -4.35 -0.57
N ILE A 126 7.02 -4.01 -1.85
CA ILE A 126 6.15 -3.02 -2.47
C ILE A 126 5.46 -3.62 -3.69
N LEU A 127 4.15 -3.42 -3.77
CA LEU A 127 3.33 -3.74 -4.94
C LEU A 127 2.55 -2.51 -5.38
N ILE A 128 2.68 -2.11 -6.64
CA ILE A 128 1.93 -1.01 -7.23
C ILE A 128 1.18 -1.52 -8.46
N PHE A 129 -0.13 -1.29 -8.57
CA PHE A 129 -0.91 -1.82 -9.69
C PHE A 129 -2.03 -0.89 -10.12
N HIS A 130 -2.19 -0.71 -11.43
CA HIS A 130 -3.24 0.13 -12.02
C HIS A 130 -3.28 1.59 -11.52
N CYS A 131 -2.14 2.13 -11.10
CA CYS A 131 -1.96 3.56 -10.81
C CYS A 131 -1.57 4.31 -12.09
N LYS A 132 -2.58 4.57 -12.95
CA LYS A 132 -2.41 5.01 -14.35
C LYS A 132 -1.76 6.38 -14.56
N ASN A 133 -1.50 7.16 -13.51
CA ASN A 133 -0.86 8.48 -13.60
C ASN A 133 0.41 8.59 -12.72
N LEU A 134 0.88 7.47 -12.15
CA LEU A 134 2.12 7.44 -11.40
C LEU A 134 3.29 7.53 -12.37
N VAL A 135 4.06 8.62 -12.31
CA VAL A 135 5.15 8.90 -13.26
C VAL A 135 6.51 9.08 -12.58
N ASP A 136 6.54 9.39 -11.28
CA ASP A 136 7.77 9.52 -10.51
C ASP A 136 7.80 8.48 -9.39
N ILE A 137 8.74 7.54 -9.48
CA ILE A 137 8.96 6.47 -8.50
C ILE A 137 10.40 6.46 -7.97
N LYS A 138 11.18 7.52 -8.20
CA LYS A 138 12.62 7.54 -7.89
C LYS A 138 12.94 7.37 -6.40
N GLU A 139 12.03 7.82 -5.53
CA GLU A 139 12.17 7.72 -4.07
C GLU A 139 12.24 6.27 -3.57
N ILE A 140 11.81 5.28 -4.38
CA ILE A 140 11.92 3.85 -4.04
C ILE A 140 13.38 3.44 -3.81
N ALA A 141 14.33 4.07 -4.52
CA ALA A 141 15.76 3.81 -4.37
C ALA A 141 16.29 4.11 -2.95
N ASN A 142 15.56 4.93 -2.17
CA ASN A 142 15.97 5.35 -0.85
C ASN A 142 15.50 4.40 0.27
N ILE A 143 14.80 3.31 -0.05
CA ILE A 143 14.25 2.37 0.93
C ILE A 143 15.31 1.30 1.27
N PRO A 144 15.88 1.31 2.48
CA PRO A 144 17.10 0.55 2.77
C PRO A 144 16.88 -0.96 2.92
N SER A 145 15.64 -1.41 3.12
CA SER A 145 15.30 -2.80 3.36
C SER A 145 14.55 -3.46 2.21
N LEU A 146 14.46 -2.79 1.04
CA LEU A 146 13.62 -3.25 -0.05
C LEU A 146 14.18 -4.54 -0.67
N TYR A 147 13.36 -5.59 -0.66
CA TYR A 147 13.71 -6.94 -1.12
C TYR A 147 12.91 -7.34 -2.37
N GLU A 148 11.62 -6.98 -2.41
CA GLU A 148 10.72 -7.30 -3.52
C GLU A 148 9.95 -6.06 -3.98
N PHE A 149 10.00 -5.80 -5.28
CA PHE A 149 9.24 -4.75 -5.94
C PHE A 149 8.45 -5.31 -7.11
N ASP A 150 7.15 -5.04 -7.14
CA ASP A 150 6.27 -5.40 -8.25
C ASP A 150 5.48 -4.18 -8.71
N ILE A 151 5.46 -3.94 -10.03
CA ILE A 151 4.69 -2.88 -10.64
C ILE A 151 3.91 -3.33 -11.88
N ASP A 152 2.59 -3.20 -11.83
CA ASP A 152 1.69 -3.35 -12.97
C ASP A 152 1.08 -1.99 -13.36
N CYS A 153 1.93 -1.15 -13.96
CA CYS A 153 1.58 0.16 -14.50
C CYS A 153 2.20 0.33 -15.89
N TYR A 154 1.37 0.37 -16.94
CA TYR A 154 1.82 0.44 -18.34
C TYR A 154 2.41 1.79 -18.78
N LEU A 155 2.65 2.72 -17.85
CA LEU A 155 3.29 4.00 -18.16
C LEU A 155 4.81 3.88 -18.29
N PHE A 156 5.42 2.96 -17.54
CA PHE A 156 6.86 2.78 -17.51
C PHE A 156 7.30 1.90 -18.68
N LYS A 157 8.51 2.13 -19.17
CA LYS A 157 9.27 1.20 -20.01
C LYS A 157 10.24 0.41 -19.14
N PRO A 158 10.79 -0.71 -19.62
CA PRO A 158 11.77 -1.50 -18.88
C PRO A 158 12.93 -0.68 -18.33
N ILE A 159 13.50 0.22 -19.16
CA ILE A 159 14.63 1.07 -18.78
C ILE A 159 14.29 2.04 -17.63
N ASP A 160 13.03 2.46 -17.51
CA ASP A 160 12.60 3.37 -16.43
C ASP A 160 12.66 2.68 -15.06
N LEU A 161 12.72 1.35 -15.02
CA LEU A 161 12.83 0.54 -13.80
C LEU A 161 14.26 0.05 -13.51
N GLU A 162 15.25 0.35 -14.37
CA GLU A 162 16.63 -0.16 -14.20
C GLU A 162 17.24 0.25 -12.86
N PHE A 163 16.94 1.46 -12.38
CA PHE A 163 17.44 1.96 -11.10
C PHE A 163 17.00 1.11 -9.90
N ILE A 164 15.87 0.40 -10.00
CA ILE A 164 15.36 -0.48 -8.94
C ILE A 164 16.23 -1.74 -8.82
N MET A 165 16.73 -2.24 -9.96
CA MET A 165 17.62 -3.40 -10.01
C MET A 165 19.02 -3.10 -9.44
N GLN A 166 19.33 -1.82 -9.24
CA GLN A 166 20.59 -1.35 -8.65
C GLN A 166 20.47 -1.13 -7.13
N ILE A 167 19.28 -1.32 -6.54
CA ILE A 167 19.08 -1.18 -5.10
C ILE A 167 19.78 -2.33 -4.38
N ASP A 168 20.61 -2.00 -3.39
CA ASP A 168 21.27 -3.00 -2.57
C ASP A 168 20.25 -3.88 -1.83
N GLY A 169 20.40 -5.20 -1.94
CA GLY A 169 19.53 -6.18 -1.29
C GLY A 169 18.25 -6.53 -2.04
N ILE A 170 17.97 -5.90 -3.19
CA ILE A 170 16.85 -6.29 -4.04
C ILE A 170 17.05 -7.73 -4.54
N GLN A 171 16.02 -8.57 -4.42
CA GLN A 171 16.06 -9.97 -4.87
C GLN A 171 14.99 -10.30 -5.90
N ARG A 172 13.95 -9.47 -6.01
CA ARG A 172 12.87 -9.70 -6.95
C ARG A 172 12.32 -8.38 -7.46
N VAL A 173 12.33 -8.23 -8.79
CA VAL A 173 11.68 -7.14 -9.50
C VAL A 173 10.73 -7.75 -10.54
N ALA A 174 9.45 -7.39 -10.46
CA ALA A 174 8.42 -7.84 -11.39
C ALA A 174 7.72 -6.65 -12.04
N ALA A 175 7.45 -6.75 -13.34
CA ALA A 175 6.66 -5.77 -14.07
C ALA A 175 6.06 -6.38 -15.34
N GLN A 176 4.96 -5.80 -15.81
CA GLN A 176 4.35 -6.13 -17.11
C GLN A 176 4.08 -4.87 -17.92
N PHE A 177 4.41 -4.91 -19.21
CA PHE A 177 4.45 -3.72 -20.07
C PHE A 177 3.39 -3.74 -21.19
N GLY A 178 2.45 -4.68 -21.16
CA GLY A 178 1.39 -4.81 -22.18
C GLY A 178 1.88 -5.15 -23.59
N SER A 179 3.18 -5.37 -23.78
CA SER A 179 3.80 -5.70 -25.08
C SER A 179 4.84 -6.80 -24.93
N LYS A 180 4.80 -7.79 -25.84
CA LYS A 180 5.79 -8.89 -25.87
C LYS A 180 7.23 -8.36 -25.94
N ARG A 181 7.48 -7.36 -26.81
CA ARG A 181 8.80 -6.75 -26.99
C ARG A 181 9.33 -6.14 -25.69
N LEU A 182 8.52 -5.31 -25.02
CA LEU A 182 8.92 -4.66 -23.77
C LEU A 182 9.09 -5.69 -22.64
N ASN A 183 8.27 -6.75 -22.59
CA ASN A 183 8.44 -7.83 -21.63
C ASN A 183 9.76 -8.62 -21.87
N GLU A 184 10.19 -8.79 -23.13
CA GLU A 184 11.48 -9.42 -23.47
C GLU A 184 12.67 -8.50 -23.14
N GLU A 185 12.55 -7.20 -23.40
CA GLU A 185 13.53 -6.18 -22.97
C GLU A 185 13.70 -6.20 -21.44
N PHE A 186 12.59 -6.26 -20.69
CA PHE A 186 12.62 -6.33 -19.23
C PHE A 186 13.28 -7.60 -18.71
N LYS A 187 12.96 -8.77 -19.29
CA LYS A 187 13.64 -10.03 -18.94
C LYS A 187 15.15 -9.96 -19.18
N SER A 188 15.56 -9.39 -20.30
CA SER A 188 16.99 -9.21 -20.60
C SER A 188 17.66 -8.27 -19.61
N LEU A 189 16.94 -7.22 -19.18
CA LEU A 189 17.42 -6.30 -18.16
C LEU A 189 17.57 -6.97 -16.79
N LEU A 190 16.59 -7.78 -16.35
CA LEU A 190 16.70 -8.56 -15.12
C LEU A 190 17.94 -9.48 -15.11
N MET A 191 18.19 -10.19 -16.22
CA MET A 191 19.37 -11.05 -16.38
C MET A 191 20.70 -10.30 -16.21
N LYS A 192 20.80 -9.03 -16.66
CA LYS A 192 21.99 -8.19 -16.47
C LYS A 192 22.32 -7.96 -14.98
N TYR A 193 21.31 -8.01 -14.11
CA TYR A 193 21.42 -7.78 -12.67
C TYR A 193 21.31 -9.06 -11.84
N ASN A 194 21.28 -10.24 -12.46
CA ASN A 194 21.07 -11.54 -11.81
C ASN A 194 19.73 -11.64 -11.05
N LEU A 195 18.68 -11.01 -11.59
CA LEU A 195 17.30 -11.05 -11.09
C LEU A 195 16.38 -11.88 -11.99
#